data_AF-H2RDP1-F1
#
_entry.id   AF-H2RDP1-F1
#
_cell.length_a   1.000
_cell.length_b   1.000
_cell.length_c   1.000
_cell.angle_alpha   90.00
_cell.angle_beta   90.00
_cell.angle_gamma   90.00
#
_symmetry.space_group_name_H-M   'P 1'
#
loop_
_entity.id
_entity.type
_entity.pdbx_description
1 polymer ?
#
loop_
_entity_poly.entity_id
_entity_poly.type
_entity_poly.pdbx_seq_one_letter_code
_entity_poly.pdbx_strand_id
1 'polypeptide(L)'
;MRNAIIQGLFYGSLTFGIWTALLFIYLHHNHVSSWQKKSQEPLSAWSPGKKVHQPIIYGSEQIPKPHVIVKRTDEDKAKSMLGTDFNHTNPELRKELLKYGFNVIISRSLGIEREVPDTGTRLPTASIVICFYNEEFNALFRTVSSVMNLTPHYFLEEIILVDDMSKVDDLKEKLDYHLETFRGKKKREGLIRARLIGASHASGDVLVFLDSHCEVNRVWLEPLLHAIAKDPKMVVCPLIDVIDDRTLEYKPSPLVRGTFDWNLQFKWDNVFSYEMDGPEGPTKPIQSPAMSGGIFAIRRHYFNEIGQYDKDMDFWGGESLELSVRIWMCGGQLFIIPCSRVGHISKKQTGKPSTIISAMTHNYLRLVHVWLDEYKEQFFLRKPGLKYVTYGNIHERVELRKRLGCKSFQWYLDNVFPELEASVNSL
;
A
#
# COMPACT_ATOMS: atom_id res chain seq x y z
N MET A 1 -55.10 -17.82 56.66
CA MET A 1 -55.14 -17.24 55.29
C MET A 1 -53.77 -16.79 54.75
N ARG A 2 -52.74 -16.54 55.56
CA ARG A 2 -51.44 -16.03 55.06
C ARG A 2 -50.55 -17.06 54.33
N ASN A 3 -50.61 -18.35 54.69
CA ASN A 3 -49.77 -19.39 54.07
C ASN A 3 -50.27 -19.87 52.69
N ALA A 4 -51.59 -19.83 52.44
CA ALA A 4 -52.15 -20.23 51.14
C ALA A 4 -51.81 -19.23 50.01
N ILE A 5 -51.71 -17.94 50.35
CA ILE A 5 -51.37 -16.87 49.40
C ILE A 5 -49.89 -16.96 49.01
N ILE A 6 -49.00 -17.27 49.95
CA ILE A 6 -47.56 -17.40 49.69
C ILE A 6 -47.27 -18.65 48.84
N GLN A 7 -47.95 -19.79 49.10
CA GLN A 7 -47.84 -20.95 48.24
C GLN A 7 -48.38 -20.67 46.83
N GLY A 8 -49.52 -20.00 46.70
CA GLY A 8 -50.08 -19.61 45.39
C GLY A 8 -49.14 -18.72 44.56
N LEU A 9 -48.46 -17.76 45.20
CA LEU A 9 -47.47 -16.88 44.55
C LEU A 9 -46.21 -17.64 44.13
N PHE A 10 -45.77 -18.64 44.91
CA PHE A 10 -44.61 -19.46 44.56
C PHE A 10 -44.89 -20.43 43.40
N TYR A 11 -46.08 -21.05 43.37
CA TYR A 11 -46.49 -21.89 42.24
C TYR A 11 -46.77 -21.06 40.97
N GLY A 12 -47.29 -19.83 41.13
CA GLY A 12 -47.48 -18.89 40.02
C GLY A 12 -46.17 -18.43 39.38
N SER A 13 -45.13 -18.12 40.18
CA SER A 13 -43.83 -17.71 39.64
C SER A 13 -43.08 -18.87 38.98
N LEU A 14 -43.18 -20.08 39.54
CA LEU A 14 -42.54 -21.27 38.98
C LEU A 14 -43.17 -21.67 37.64
N THR A 15 -44.50 -21.64 37.55
CA THR A 15 -45.21 -21.94 36.29
C THR A 15 -44.94 -20.88 35.22
N PHE A 16 -44.88 -19.60 35.58
CA PHE A 16 -44.49 -18.53 34.65
C PHE A 16 -43.04 -18.67 34.15
N GLY A 17 -42.11 -19.05 35.03
CA GLY A 17 -40.71 -19.31 34.66
C GLY A 17 -40.56 -20.50 33.69
N ILE A 18 -41.33 -21.56 33.89
CA ILE A 18 -41.30 -22.74 33.00
C ILE A 18 -41.90 -22.38 31.63
N TRP A 19 -43.00 -21.64 31.58
CA TRP A 19 -43.62 -21.22 30.32
C TRP A 19 -42.74 -20.26 29.52
N THR A 20 -42.04 -19.33 30.18
CA THR A 20 -41.11 -18.42 29.49
C THR A 20 -39.89 -19.16 28.94
N ALA A 21 -39.34 -20.14 29.67
CA ALA A 21 -38.26 -20.99 29.18
C ALA A 21 -38.68 -21.86 27.97
N LEU A 22 -39.88 -22.46 28.02
CA LEU A 22 -40.42 -23.24 26.91
C LEU A 22 -40.70 -22.37 25.68
N LEU A 23 -41.20 -21.15 25.86
CA LEU A 23 -41.40 -20.18 24.78
C LEU A 23 -40.04 -19.79 24.14
N PHE A 24 -39.01 -19.58 24.96
CA PHE A 24 -37.68 -19.24 24.47
C PHE A 24 -37.06 -20.40 23.66
N ILE A 25 -37.21 -21.64 24.12
CA ILE A 25 -36.78 -22.84 23.40
C ILE A 25 -37.56 -22.99 22.08
N TYR A 26 -38.87 -22.77 22.10
CA TYR A 26 -39.72 -22.84 20.90
C TYR A 26 -39.34 -21.78 19.86
N LEU A 27 -39.13 -20.53 20.27
CA LEU A 27 -38.68 -19.45 19.39
C LEU A 27 -37.28 -19.71 18.84
N HIS A 28 -36.36 -20.22 19.66
CA HIS A 28 -35.01 -20.51 19.22
C HIS A 28 -34.96 -21.71 18.26
N HIS A 29 -35.78 -22.73 18.47
CA HIS A 29 -35.89 -23.89 17.59
C HIS A 29 -36.52 -23.51 16.23
N ASN A 30 -37.56 -22.67 16.23
CA ASN A 30 -38.17 -22.15 15.00
C ASN A 30 -37.25 -21.19 14.23
N HIS A 31 -36.45 -20.38 14.93
CA HIS A 31 -35.46 -19.53 14.28
C HIS A 31 -34.39 -20.39 13.59
N VAL A 32 -33.85 -21.41 14.26
CA VAL A 32 -32.84 -22.32 13.67
C VAL A 32 -33.40 -23.13 12.51
N SER A 33 -34.65 -23.61 12.59
CA SER A 33 -35.28 -24.36 11.48
C SER A 33 -35.60 -23.48 10.27
N SER A 34 -35.92 -22.19 10.48
CA SER A 34 -36.10 -21.23 9.39
C SER A 34 -34.80 -20.92 8.63
N TRP A 35 -33.67 -20.91 9.34
CA TRP A 35 -32.34 -20.72 8.74
C TRP A 35 -31.89 -21.94 7.94
N GLN A 36 -32.15 -23.16 8.41
CA GLN A 36 -31.85 -24.38 7.63
C GLN A 36 -32.69 -24.50 6.35
N LYS A 37 -33.97 -24.04 6.37
CA LYS A 37 -34.79 -23.99 5.14
C LYS A 37 -34.33 -22.93 4.15
N LYS A 38 -33.81 -21.79 4.61
CA LYS A 38 -33.30 -20.72 3.73
C LYS A 38 -31.98 -21.07 3.04
N SER A 39 -31.22 -22.04 3.58
CA SER A 39 -29.98 -22.54 2.98
C SER A 39 -30.16 -23.68 1.95
N GLN A 40 -31.39 -24.05 1.59
CA GLN A 40 -31.68 -25.16 0.66
C GLN A 40 -32.51 -24.80 -0.58
N GLU A 41 -32.62 -23.52 -0.95
CA GLU A 41 -33.13 -23.15 -2.29
C GLU A 41 -32.01 -23.26 -3.35
N PRO A 42 -32.20 -24.03 -4.44
CA PRO A 42 -31.20 -24.12 -5.51
C PRO A 42 -31.22 -22.84 -6.35
N LEU A 43 -30.11 -22.10 -6.34
CA LEU A 43 -29.83 -21.05 -7.32
C LEU A 43 -29.83 -21.67 -8.73
N SER A 44 -30.82 -21.28 -9.53
CA SER A 44 -30.99 -21.70 -10.92
C SER A 44 -29.75 -21.36 -11.76
N ALA A 45 -29.24 -22.38 -12.43
CA ALA A 45 -28.05 -22.33 -13.27
C ALA A 45 -28.18 -21.38 -14.48
N TRP A 46 -27.20 -20.49 -14.63
CA TRP A 46 -26.80 -19.94 -15.93
C TRP A 46 -25.54 -20.69 -16.39
N SER A 47 -25.64 -21.39 -17.52
CA SER A 47 -24.54 -22.17 -18.10
C SER A 47 -23.75 -21.35 -19.13
N PRO A 48 -22.44 -21.15 -18.98
CA PRO A 48 -21.56 -20.76 -20.08
C PRO A 48 -21.18 -22.00 -20.90
N GLY A 49 -21.27 -21.89 -22.22
CA GLY A 49 -21.06 -22.98 -23.18
C GLY A 49 -19.66 -23.62 -23.10
N LYS A 50 -19.65 -24.96 -23.19
CA LYS A 50 -18.47 -25.79 -23.35
C LYS A 50 -17.66 -25.35 -24.58
N LYS A 51 -16.40 -24.95 -24.38
CA LYS A 51 -15.34 -25.15 -25.39
C LYS A 51 -14.29 -26.11 -24.82
N VAL A 52 -14.21 -27.23 -25.52
CA VAL A 52 -13.30 -28.37 -25.44
C VAL A 52 -11.86 -27.95 -25.13
N HIS A 53 -11.28 -28.52 -24.08
CA HIS A 53 -9.82 -28.65 -23.93
C HIS A 53 -9.41 -30.02 -24.46
N GLN A 54 -8.55 -30.04 -25.48
CA GLN A 54 -7.73 -31.21 -25.81
C GLN A 54 -6.32 -30.97 -25.24
N PRO A 55 -5.66 -31.99 -24.68
CA PRO A 55 -4.31 -31.85 -24.15
C PRO A 55 -3.30 -31.92 -25.31
N ILE A 56 -2.48 -30.86 -25.46
CA ILE A 56 -1.33 -30.85 -26.37
C ILE A 56 -0.11 -31.35 -25.59
N ILE A 57 0.46 -32.45 -26.04
CA ILE A 57 1.73 -33.02 -25.59
C ILE A 57 2.86 -32.12 -26.12
N TYR A 58 3.68 -31.54 -25.24
CA TYR A 58 4.89 -30.81 -25.64
C TYR A 58 6.09 -31.75 -25.66
N GLY A 59 6.58 -32.03 -26.88
CA GLY A 59 7.95 -32.50 -27.13
C GLY A 59 8.91 -31.32 -27.15
N SER A 60 10.16 -31.57 -26.73
CA SER A 60 11.25 -30.61 -26.66
C SER A 60 11.67 -30.12 -28.05
N GLU A 61 11.46 -28.84 -28.34
CA GLU A 61 12.24 -28.10 -29.35
C GLU A 61 12.12 -26.60 -29.09
N GLN A 62 13.22 -25.88 -29.32
CA GLN A 62 13.45 -24.47 -28.97
C GLN A 62 12.37 -23.55 -29.55
N ILE A 63 11.71 -22.76 -28.70
CA ILE A 63 10.69 -21.79 -29.12
C ILE A 63 11.39 -20.51 -29.63
N PRO A 64 11.16 -20.08 -30.88
CA PRO A 64 11.65 -18.81 -31.40
C PRO A 64 10.92 -17.63 -30.75
N LYS A 65 11.63 -16.53 -30.51
CA LYS A 65 11.08 -15.23 -30.13
C LYS A 65 9.86 -14.89 -31.02
N PRO A 66 8.73 -14.43 -30.48
CA PRO A 66 7.64 -13.97 -31.33
C PRO A 66 8.12 -12.72 -32.08
N HIS A 67 8.39 -12.90 -33.37
CA HIS A 67 8.35 -11.80 -34.30
C HIS A 67 6.92 -11.25 -34.25
N VAL A 68 6.79 -10.05 -33.68
CA VAL A 68 5.60 -9.24 -33.80
C VAL A 68 5.38 -9.02 -35.29
N ILE A 69 4.49 -9.82 -35.88
CA ILE A 69 3.82 -9.42 -37.11
C ILE A 69 2.98 -8.22 -36.69
N VAL A 70 3.51 -7.02 -36.95
CA VAL A 70 2.76 -5.79 -36.90
C VAL A 70 1.61 -5.97 -37.89
N LYS A 71 0.43 -6.35 -37.39
CA LYS A 71 -0.80 -6.17 -38.15
C LYS A 71 -0.85 -4.68 -38.45
N ARG A 72 -0.94 -4.33 -39.74
CA ARG A 72 -1.18 -2.95 -40.22
C ARG A 72 -2.16 -2.27 -39.27
N THR A 73 -1.70 -1.24 -38.59
CA THR A 73 -2.49 -0.45 -37.67
C THR A 73 -3.66 0.16 -38.44
N ASP A 74 -4.79 0.42 -37.77
CA ASP A 74 -5.93 1.10 -38.42
C ASP A 74 -5.55 2.49 -38.99
N GLU A 75 -4.44 3.06 -38.53
CA GLU A 75 -3.78 4.23 -39.14
C GLU A 75 -3.38 3.99 -40.61
N ASP A 76 -2.89 2.80 -40.96
CA ASP A 76 -2.51 2.45 -42.34
C ASP A 76 -3.75 2.25 -43.22
N LYS A 77 -4.88 1.79 -42.66
CA LYS A 77 -6.17 1.73 -43.39
C LYS A 77 -6.75 3.12 -43.62
N ALA A 78 -6.72 3.99 -42.61
CA ALA A 78 -7.16 5.38 -42.77
C ALA A 78 -6.28 6.09 -43.80
N LYS A 79 -4.95 6.02 -43.70
CA LYS A 79 -4.02 6.57 -44.69
C LYS A 79 -4.15 5.93 -46.07
N SER A 80 -4.47 4.65 -46.16
CA SER A 80 -4.73 3.96 -47.44
C SER A 80 -6.03 4.41 -48.11
N MET A 81 -7.04 4.85 -47.34
CA MET A 81 -8.28 5.41 -47.89
C MET A 81 -8.17 6.92 -48.15
N LEU A 82 -7.36 7.62 -47.36
CA LEU A 82 -6.84 8.95 -47.66
C LEU A 82 -5.73 8.83 -48.73
N GLY A 83 -6.08 8.42 -49.96
CA GLY A 83 -5.16 8.59 -51.09
C GLY A 83 -4.58 10.01 -51.11
N THR A 84 -3.36 10.18 -51.60
CA THR A 84 -2.58 11.44 -51.55
C THR A 84 -3.26 12.68 -52.15
N ASP A 85 -4.47 12.56 -52.68
CA ASP A 85 -5.33 13.65 -53.12
C ASP A 85 -6.63 13.69 -52.29
N PHE A 86 -6.64 14.49 -51.22
CA PHE A 86 -7.86 14.88 -50.52
C PHE A 86 -8.71 15.78 -51.41
N ASN A 87 -9.61 15.18 -52.18
CA ASN A 87 -10.42 15.91 -53.15
C ASN A 87 -11.55 16.68 -52.43
N HIS A 88 -11.23 17.88 -51.94
CA HIS A 88 -12.16 18.84 -51.32
C HIS A 88 -13.34 19.25 -52.23
N THR A 89 -13.31 18.86 -53.51
CA THR A 89 -14.35 19.06 -54.50
C THR A 89 -15.44 17.98 -54.49
N ASN A 90 -15.34 16.90 -53.70
CA ASN A 90 -16.42 15.93 -53.59
C ASN A 90 -17.68 16.59 -52.97
N PRO A 91 -18.78 16.76 -53.75
CA PRO A 91 -19.96 17.48 -53.28
C PRO A 91 -20.69 16.75 -52.15
N GLU A 92 -20.57 15.42 -52.07
CA GLU A 92 -21.13 14.62 -50.99
C GLU A 92 -20.36 14.83 -49.68
N LEU A 93 -19.02 14.83 -49.74
CA LEU A 93 -18.18 15.18 -48.59
C LEU A 93 -18.47 16.59 -48.07
N ARG A 94 -18.62 17.57 -48.98
CA ARG A 94 -18.94 18.96 -48.61
C ARG A 94 -20.32 19.08 -47.98
N LYS A 95 -21.33 18.40 -48.50
CA LYS A 95 -22.69 18.37 -47.94
C LYS A 95 -22.71 17.79 -46.53
N GLU A 96 -22.03 16.65 -46.33
CA GLU A 96 -21.97 16.00 -45.02
C GLU A 96 -21.14 16.80 -44.01
N LEU A 97 -20.02 17.41 -44.43
CA LEU A 97 -19.24 18.33 -43.60
C LEU A 97 -20.06 19.55 -43.17
N LEU A 98 -20.84 20.15 -44.07
CA LEU A 98 -21.71 21.28 -43.71
C LEU A 98 -22.85 20.88 -42.75
N LYS A 99 -23.35 19.64 -42.87
CA LYS A 99 -24.44 19.15 -42.03
C LYS A 99 -23.98 18.71 -40.64
N TYR A 100 -22.84 18.04 -40.54
CA TYR A 100 -22.38 17.38 -39.30
C TYR A 100 -21.10 17.98 -38.71
N GLY A 101 -20.37 18.81 -39.45
CA GLY A 101 -19.15 19.47 -38.98
C GLY A 101 -17.89 18.59 -39.00
N PHE A 102 -17.95 17.35 -39.49
CA PHE A 102 -16.80 16.45 -39.58
C PHE A 102 -16.93 15.46 -40.76
N ASN A 103 -15.86 14.74 -41.08
CA ASN A 103 -15.81 13.80 -42.21
C ASN A 103 -16.57 12.50 -41.89
N VAL A 104 -17.86 12.49 -42.21
CA VAL A 104 -18.76 11.36 -41.96
C VAL A 104 -18.38 10.11 -42.78
N ILE A 105 -17.79 10.29 -43.97
CA ILE A 105 -17.37 9.16 -44.82
C ILE A 105 -16.30 8.34 -44.11
N ILE A 106 -15.27 9.01 -43.57
CA ILE A 106 -14.21 8.35 -42.79
C ILE A 106 -14.75 7.84 -41.45
N SER A 107 -15.61 8.61 -40.79
CA SER A 107 -16.24 8.17 -39.54
C SER A 107 -17.00 6.85 -39.70
N ARG A 108 -17.70 6.64 -40.83
CA ARG A 108 -18.40 5.38 -41.13
C ARG A 108 -17.42 4.24 -41.43
N SER A 109 -16.30 4.52 -42.10
CA SER A 109 -15.30 3.48 -42.42
C SER A 109 -14.48 3.03 -41.22
N LEU A 110 -14.36 3.87 -40.18
CA LEU A 110 -13.61 3.55 -38.96
C LEU A 110 -14.33 2.55 -38.05
N GLY A 111 -15.61 2.26 -38.29
CA GLY A 111 -16.40 1.38 -37.43
C GLY A 111 -16.78 2.00 -36.08
N ILE A 112 -17.46 1.21 -35.24
CA ILE A 112 -17.95 1.64 -33.92
C ILE A 112 -16.86 1.49 -32.84
N GLU A 113 -15.95 0.53 -33.02
CA GLU A 113 -14.84 0.24 -32.11
C GLU A 113 -13.53 0.49 -32.85
N ARG A 114 -12.65 1.30 -32.26
CA ARG A 114 -11.28 1.54 -32.75
C ARG A 114 -10.34 1.78 -31.57
N GLU A 115 -9.09 1.39 -31.73
CA GLU A 115 -8.04 1.82 -30.82
C GLU A 115 -7.75 3.32 -31.02
N VAL A 116 -7.52 4.02 -29.92
CA VAL A 116 -7.18 5.44 -29.90
C VAL A 116 -5.73 5.57 -29.43
N PRO A 117 -4.87 6.34 -30.12
CA PRO A 117 -3.51 6.55 -29.65
C PRO A 117 -3.50 7.14 -28.25
N ASP A 118 -2.66 6.60 -27.36
CA ASP A 118 -2.46 7.16 -26.03
C ASP A 118 -1.68 8.48 -26.14
N THR A 119 -2.40 9.59 -26.03
CA THR A 119 -1.83 10.95 -26.04
C THR A 119 -1.56 11.47 -24.61
N GLY A 120 -1.68 10.62 -23.59
CA GLY A 120 -1.46 10.98 -22.19
C GLY A 120 0.02 11.21 -21.85
N THR A 121 0.28 11.99 -20.82
CA THR A 121 1.62 12.08 -20.20
C THR A 121 1.96 10.75 -19.53
N ARG A 122 3.04 10.10 -19.96
CA ARG A 122 3.51 8.85 -19.37
C ARG A 122 3.92 9.05 -17.92
N LEU A 123 3.26 8.32 -17.01
CA LEU A 123 3.69 8.20 -15.62
C LEU A 123 5.02 7.42 -15.52
N PRO A 124 5.82 7.65 -14.47
CA PRO A 124 7.06 6.91 -14.23
C PRO A 124 6.82 5.41 -14.02
N THR A 125 7.80 4.57 -14.34
CA THR A 125 7.73 3.13 -14.01
C THR A 125 8.07 2.88 -12.54
N ALA A 126 7.61 1.74 -12.01
CA ALA A 126 7.76 1.38 -10.60
C ALA A 126 8.43 0.00 -10.42
N SER A 127 9.45 -0.05 -9.57
CA SER A 127 9.99 -1.30 -9.01
C SER A 127 9.38 -1.53 -7.63
N ILE A 128 8.67 -2.66 -7.47
CA ILE A 128 8.00 -3.01 -6.21
C ILE A 128 8.95 -3.89 -5.39
N VAL A 129 9.34 -3.43 -4.20
CA VAL A 129 10.27 -4.11 -3.31
C VAL A 129 9.51 -4.72 -2.14
N ILE A 130 9.53 -6.05 -2.04
CA ILE A 130 8.87 -6.82 -0.98
C ILE A 130 9.94 -7.58 -0.19
N CYS A 131 10.16 -7.17 1.06
CA CYS A 131 11.07 -7.84 1.97
C CYS A 131 10.31 -8.82 2.87
N PHE A 132 10.87 -10.01 3.10
CA PHE A 132 10.22 -11.02 3.93
C PHE A 132 11.21 -11.84 4.75
N TYR A 133 10.72 -12.41 5.85
CA TYR A 133 11.45 -13.36 6.70
C TYR A 133 10.45 -14.34 7.32
N ASN A 134 10.57 -15.63 6.98
CA ASN A 134 9.64 -16.68 7.40
C ASN A 134 8.16 -16.30 7.19
N GLU A 135 7.87 -15.68 6.06
CA GLU A 135 6.50 -15.30 5.71
C GLU A 135 5.69 -16.54 5.33
N GLU A 136 4.39 -16.55 5.67
CA GLU A 136 3.50 -17.62 5.25
C GLU A 136 3.31 -17.56 3.73
N PHE A 137 3.44 -18.71 3.07
CA PHE A 137 3.51 -18.80 1.62
C PHE A 137 2.31 -18.14 0.93
N ASN A 138 1.08 -18.44 1.35
CA ASN A 138 -0.10 -17.89 0.71
C ASN A 138 -0.25 -16.39 0.93
N ALA A 139 0.16 -15.86 2.08
CA ALA A 139 0.18 -14.42 2.34
C ALA A 139 1.16 -13.69 1.40
N LEU A 140 2.39 -14.21 1.25
CA LEU A 140 3.36 -13.66 0.29
C LEU A 140 2.86 -13.80 -1.15
N PHE A 141 2.34 -14.97 -1.50
CA PHE A 141 1.82 -15.22 -2.85
C PHE A 141 0.60 -14.35 -3.18
N ARG A 142 -0.32 -14.12 -2.24
CA ARG A 142 -1.44 -13.17 -2.39
C ARG A 142 -0.93 -11.75 -2.60
N THR A 143 0.11 -11.34 -1.88
CA THR A 143 0.75 -10.03 -2.06
C THR A 143 1.24 -9.85 -3.50
N VAL A 144 2.09 -10.77 -3.96
CA VAL A 144 2.65 -10.74 -5.33
C VAL A 144 1.53 -10.84 -6.38
N SER A 145 0.57 -11.75 -6.20
CA SER A 145 -0.55 -11.94 -7.13
C SER A 145 -1.45 -10.72 -7.22
N SER A 146 -1.74 -10.05 -6.10
CA SER A 146 -2.54 -8.83 -6.09
C SER A 146 -1.87 -7.72 -6.89
N VAL A 147 -0.56 -7.55 -6.71
CA VAL A 147 0.26 -6.59 -7.47
C VAL A 147 0.22 -6.89 -8.96
N MET A 148 0.51 -8.13 -9.38
CA MET A 148 0.53 -8.50 -10.79
C MET A 148 -0.84 -8.34 -11.46
N ASN A 149 -1.92 -8.70 -10.77
CA ASN A 149 -3.26 -8.70 -11.36
C ASN A 149 -3.90 -7.31 -11.42
N LEU A 150 -3.52 -6.40 -10.52
CA LEU A 150 -4.16 -5.09 -10.36
C LEU A 150 -3.27 -3.91 -10.77
N THR A 151 -2.06 -4.19 -11.27
CA THR A 151 -1.14 -3.17 -11.76
C THR A 151 -0.96 -3.29 -13.26
N PRO A 152 -1.24 -2.24 -14.05
CA PRO A 152 -0.99 -2.25 -15.48
C PRO A 152 0.50 -2.51 -15.81
N HIS A 153 0.76 -3.39 -16.78
CA HIS A 153 2.13 -3.82 -17.16
C HIS A 153 3.06 -2.67 -17.58
N TYR A 154 2.52 -1.57 -18.10
CA TYR A 154 3.32 -0.42 -18.53
C TYR A 154 3.75 0.49 -17.37
N PHE A 155 3.21 0.30 -16.16
CA PHE A 155 3.69 0.96 -14.94
C PHE A 155 4.62 0.08 -14.12
N LEU A 156 4.45 -1.25 -14.19
CA LEU A 156 5.22 -2.21 -13.41
C LEU A 156 6.51 -2.60 -14.14
N GLU A 157 7.65 -2.10 -13.66
CA GLU A 157 8.96 -2.48 -14.20
C GLU A 157 9.33 -3.89 -13.74
N GLU A 158 9.23 -4.13 -12.43
CA GLU A 158 9.68 -5.38 -11.80
C GLU A 158 9.10 -5.54 -10.39
N ILE A 159 9.09 -6.78 -9.89
CA ILE A 159 8.82 -7.11 -8.49
C ILE A 159 10.07 -7.77 -7.92
N ILE A 160 10.67 -7.12 -6.91
CA ILE A 160 11.91 -7.54 -6.26
C ILE A 160 11.55 -8.16 -4.91
N LEU A 161 11.83 -9.46 -4.77
CA LEU A 161 11.64 -10.19 -3.52
C LEU A 161 12.96 -10.26 -2.77
N VAL A 162 13.00 -9.78 -1.53
CA VAL A 162 14.20 -9.81 -0.69
C VAL A 162 13.98 -10.73 0.52
N ASP A 163 14.67 -11.87 0.51
CA ASP A 163 14.65 -12.86 1.59
C ASP A 163 15.71 -12.51 2.65
N ASP A 164 15.27 -12.06 3.83
CA ASP A 164 16.13 -11.77 4.99
C ASP A 164 16.49 -13.05 5.76
N MET A 165 16.96 -14.06 5.03
CA MET A 165 17.44 -15.35 5.53
C MET A 165 16.36 -16.20 6.25
N SER A 166 15.25 -16.45 5.55
CA SER A 166 14.20 -17.39 5.98
C SER A 166 14.73 -18.81 6.17
N LYS A 167 14.15 -19.53 7.13
CA LYS A 167 14.52 -20.91 7.48
C LYS A 167 13.71 -21.96 6.74
N VAL A 168 12.51 -21.60 6.31
CA VAL A 168 11.59 -22.47 5.57
C VAL A 168 11.84 -22.22 4.09
N ASP A 169 12.25 -23.26 3.35
CA ASP A 169 12.75 -23.15 1.97
C ASP A 169 11.64 -23.42 0.91
N ASP A 170 10.37 -23.39 1.31
CA ASP A 170 9.23 -23.78 0.46
C ASP A 170 8.94 -22.81 -0.70
N LEU A 171 9.58 -21.63 -0.71
CA LEU A 171 9.33 -20.57 -1.70
C LEU A 171 10.14 -20.74 -2.98
N LYS A 172 11.35 -21.31 -2.92
CA LYS A 172 12.26 -21.35 -4.07
C LYS A 172 11.86 -22.32 -5.17
N GLU A 173 11.07 -23.35 -4.85
CA GLU A 173 10.73 -24.42 -5.79
C GLU A 173 9.41 -24.19 -6.56
N LYS A 174 8.61 -23.16 -6.22
CA LYS A 174 7.21 -23.04 -6.70
C LYS A 174 6.80 -21.70 -7.31
N LEU A 175 7.73 -20.75 -7.46
CA LEU A 175 7.46 -19.45 -8.09
C LEU A 175 7.91 -19.51 -9.56
N ASP A 176 6.97 -19.82 -10.47
CA ASP A 176 7.17 -19.95 -11.93
C ASP A 176 7.34 -18.60 -12.68
N TYR A 177 7.48 -17.48 -11.97
CA TYR A 177 7.58 -16.15 -12.57
C TYR A 177 9.02 -15.63 -12.54
N HIS A 178 9.36 -14.64 -13.39
CA HIS A 178 10.64 -13.92 -13.33
C HIS A 178 10.70 -13.07 -12.05
N LEU A 179 10.86 -13.73 -10.91
CA LEU A 179 11.01 -13.11 -9.60
C LEU A 179 12.48 -13.18 -9.24
N GLU A 180 13.14 -12.04 -9.32
CA GLU A 180 14.49 -11.93 -8.79
C GLU A 180 14.42 -11.94 -7.28
N THR A 181 14.67 -13.12 -6.72
CA THR A 181 14.75 -13.31 -5.27
C THR A 181 16.18 -13.07 -4.84
N PHE A 182 16.42 -11.93 -4.19
CA PHE A 182 17.70 -11.63 -3.58
C PHE A 182 17.72 -12.18 -2.16
N ARG A 183 18.60 -13.15 -1.92
CA ARG A 183 18.95 -13.52 -0.55
C ARG A 183 19.95 -12.52 0.00
N GLY A 184 19.70 -12.05 1.22
CA GLY A 184 20.69 -11.30 1.99
C GLY A 184 22.00 -12.08 2.15
N LYS A 185 23.04 -11.42 2.66
CA LYS A 185 24.34 -12.04 2.95
C LYS A 185 24.19 -13.24 3.91
N LYS A 186 25.30 -13.93 4.23
CA LYS A 186 25.38 -15.14 5.08
C LYS A 186 24.70 -15.07 6.48
N LYS A 187 24.07 -13.95 6.87
CA LYS A 187 23.34 -13.73 8.14
C LYS A 187 22.08 -12.88 7.90
N ARG A 188 21.10 -13.00 8.81
CA ARG A 188 19.93 -12.11 8.88
C ARG A 188 20.36 -10.67 9.18
N GLU A 189 19.98 -9.72 8.34
CA GLU A 189 20.40 -8.32 8.41
C GLU A 189 19.29 -7.37 8.89
N GLY A 190 18.01 -7.79 8.76
CA GLY A 190 16.84 -7.02 9.16
C GLY A 190 16.14 -6.29 8.02
N LEU A 191 14.94 -5.77 8.30
CA LEU A 191 14.09 -5.09 7.32
C LEU A 191 14.80 -3.91 6.66
N ILE A 192 15.50 -3.09 7.44
CA ILE A 192 16.17 -1.88 6.95
C ILE A 192 17.17 -2.22 5.85
N ARG A 193 18.06 -3.19 6.13
CA ARG A 193 19.11 -3.61 5.19
C ARG A 193 18.54 -4.41 4.02
N ALA A 194 17.50 -5.22 4.25
CA ALA A 194 16.78 -5.89 3.18
C ALA A 194 16.17 -4.88 2.18
N ARG A 195 15.57 -3.79 2.66
CA ARG A 195 15.04 -2.72 1.81
C ARG A 195 16.14 -2.00 1.04
N LEU A 196 17.30 -1.75 1.65
CA LEU A 196 18.45 -1.18 0.97
C LEU A 196 18.97 -2.09 -0.16
N ILE A 197 19.01 -3.41 0.08
CA ILE A 197 19.38 -4.40 -0.95
C ILE A 197 18.35 -4.39 -2.08
N GLY A 198 17.06 -4.39 -1.79
CA GLY A 198 16.02 -4.32 -2.82
C GLY A 198 16.12 -3.03 -3.64
N ALA A 199 16.28 -1.90 -2.98
CA ALA A 199 16.43 -0.60 -3.63
C ALA A 199 17.69 -0.50 -4.51
N SER A 200 18.77 -1.21 -4.17
CA SER A 200 20.00 -1.19 -4.99
C SER A 200 19.90 -2.01 -6.27
N HIS A 201 18.97 -2.97 -6.34
CA HIS A 201 18.73 -3.78 -7.53
C HIS A 201 17.61 -3.21 -8.41
N ALA A 202 16.80 -2.29 -7.89
CA ALA A 202 15.72 -1.65 -8.62
C ALA A 202 16.18 -0.75 -9.77
N SER A 203 15.52 -0.90 -10.91
CA SER A 203 15.76 -0.19 -12.16
C SER A 203 14.70 0.88 -12.47
N GLY A 204 13.46 0.70 -11.99
CA GLY A 204 12.33 1.61 -12.22
C GLY A 204 12.54 3.03 -11.69
N ASP A 205 11.77 3.98 -12.20
CA ASP A 205 11.86 5.39 -11.81
C ASP A 205 11.46 5.64 -10.35
N VAL A 206 10.47 4.87 -9.87
CA VAL A 206 9.90 4.94 -8.53
C VAL A 206 10.13 3.61 -7.79
N LEU A 207 10.58 3.70 -6.54
CA LEU A 207 10.60 2.59 -5.60
C LEU A 207 9.27 2.54 -4.88
N VAL A 208 8.63 1.37 -4.84
CA VAL A 208 7.44 1.13 -4.04
C VAL A 208 7.75 0.02 -3.04
N PHE A 209 7.83 0.35 -1.76
CA PHE A 209 8.01 -0.64 -0.72
C PHE A 209 6.66 -1.18 -0.30
N LEU A 210 6.56 -2.50 -0.15
CA LEU A 210 5.34 -3.21 0.25
C LEU A 210 5.71 -4.33 1.22
N ASP A 211 4.99 -4.44 2.33
CA ASP A 211 5.19 -5.56 3.25
C ASP A 211 4.66 -6.87 2.65
N SER A 212 5.23 -8.00 3.07
CA SER A 212 5.00 -9.32 2.47
C SER A 212 3.65 -9.98 2.73
N HIS A 213 2.71 -9.24 3.33
CA HIS A 213 1.38 -9.70 3.71
C HIS A 213 0.35 -8.58 3.49
N CYS A 214 0.35 -8.08 2.26
CA CYS A 214 -0.55 -7.04 1.78
C CYS A 214 -1.45 -7.54 0.65
N GLU A 215 -2.57 -6.86 0.42
CA GLU A 215 -3.40 -7.03 -0.78
C GLU A 215 -3.72 -5.64 -1.34
N VAL A 216 -3.20 -5.34 -2.54
CA VAL A 216 -3.40 -4.02 -3.15
C VAL A 216 -4.81 -3.91 -3.74
N ASN A 217 -5.35 -2.69 -3.82
CA ASN A 217 -6.67 -2.44 -4.40
C ASN A 217 -6.57 -2.06 -5.90
N ARG A 218 -7.72 -1.92 -6.56
CA ARG A 218 -7.79 -1.41 -7.94
C ARG A 218 -7.28 0.03 -7.98
N VAL A 219 -6.53 0.37 -9.02
CA VAL A 219 -6.02 1.73 -9.26
C VAL A 219 -5.17 2.23 -8.07
N TRP A 220 -4.45 1.33 -7.40
CA TRP A 220 -3.67 1.68 -6.22
C TRP A 220 -2.37 2.39 -6.56
N LEU A 221 -1.74 2.08 -7.69
CA LEU A 221 -0.39 2.57 -8.00
C LEU A 221 -0.44 3.92 -8.73
N GLU A 222 -1.39 4.09 -9.63
CA GLU A 222 -1.55 5.24 -10.51
C GLU A 222 -1.64 6.58 -9.73
N PRO A 223 -2.43 6.70 -8.65
CA PRO A 223 -2.47 7.92 -7.85
C PRO A 223 -1.13 8.24 -7.19
N LEU A 224 -0.36 7.22 -6.78
CA LEU A 224 0.96 7.39 -6.18
C LEU A 224 1.96 7.89 -7.21
N LEU A 225 2.01 7.25 -8.39
CA LEU A 225 2.89 7.64 -9.48
C LEU A 225 2.56 9.03 -10.01
N HIS A 226 1.28 9.37 -10.11
CA HIS A 226 0.83 10.70 -10.52
C HIS A 226 1.28 11.79 -9.55
N ALA A 227 1.21 11.54 -8.25
CA ALA A 227 1.73 12.48 -7.25
C ALA A 227 3.24 12.68 -7.43
N ILE A 228 4.03 11.61 -7.51
CA ILE A 228 5.49 11.70 -7.68
C ILE A 228 5.87 12.34 -9.03
N ALA A 229 5.08 12.13 -10.08
CA ALA A 229 5.30 12.76 -11.39
C ALA A 229 5.13 14.29 -11.32
N LYS A 230 4.23 14.78 -10.46
CA LYS A 230 4.02 16.22 -10.25
C LYS A 230 5.14 16.88 -9.45
N ASP A 231 5.60 16.23 -8.39
CA ASP A 231 6.78 16.65 -7.64
C ASP A 231 7.67 15.45 -7.30
N PRO A 232 8.86 15.35 -7.92
CA PRO A 232 9.84 14.30 -7.65
C PRO A 232 10.31 14.17 -6.19
N LYS A 233 10.08 15.19 -5.34
CA LYS A 233 10.42 15.19 -3.92
C LYS A 233 9.27 14.80 -3.00
N MET A 234 8.09 14.52 -3.56
CA MET A 234 7.00 13.92 -2.82
C MET A 234 7.30 12.45 -2.51
N VAL A 235 7.11 12.08 -1.25
CA VAL A 235 7.04 10.71 -0.78
C VAL A 235 5.59 10.45 -0.43
N VAL A 236 5.03 9.37 -0.95
CA VAL A 236 3.58 9.13 -0.86
C VAL A 236 3.28 7.75 -0.32
N CYS A 237 2.33 7.69 0.60
CA CYS A 237 1.80 6.45 1.16
C CYS A 237 0.39 6.20 0.62
N PRO A 238 0.01 4.95 0.33
CA PRO A 238 -1.40 4.60 0.22
C PRO A 238 -2.06 4.73 1.59
N LEU A 239 -3.39 4.83 1.58
CA LEU A 239 -4.17 4.57 2.78
C LEU A 239 -4.17 3.07 3.07
N ILE A 240 -3.80 2.71 4.30
CA ILE A 240 -3.62 1.31 4.70
C ILE A 240 -4.92 0.77 5.29
N ASP A 241 -5.54 -0.17 4.58
CA ASP A 241 -6.71 -0.91 5.02
C ASP A 241 -6.34 -2.09 5.92
N VAL A 242 -7.28 -2.53 6.75
CA VAL A 242 -7.05 -3.63 7.70
C VAL A 242 -7.50 -4.93 7.06
N ILE A 243 -6.60 -5.91 6.98
CA ILE A 243 -6.98 -7.31 6.76
C ILE A 243 -6.91 -8.00 8.13
N ASP A 244 -8.06 -8.50 8.59
CA ASP A 244 -8.18 -9.15 9.90
C ASP A 244 -7.27 -10.39 9.99
N ASP A 245 -6.48 -10.51 11.05
CA ASP A 245 -5.47 -11.59 11.19
C ASP A 245 -6.08 -12.98 11.44
N ARG A 246 -7.39 -13.06 11.73
CA ARG A 246 -8.11 -14.30 12.02
C ARG A 246 -9.08 -14.68 10.91
N THR A 247 -9.84 -13.73 10.39
CA THR A 247 -10.87 -13.97 9.37
C THR A 247 -10.38 -13.70 7.96
N LEU A 248 -9.25 -12.98 7.81
CA LEU A 248 -8.76 -12.44 6.54
C LEU A 248 -9.78 -11.52 5.83
N GLU A 249 -10.75 -10.98 6.57
CA GLU A 249 -11.71 -10.02 6.04
C GLU A 249 -11.02 -8.66 5.79
N TYR A 250 -11.16 -8.14 4.57
CA TYR A 250 -10.66 -6.83 4.18
C TYR A 250 -11.62 -5.72 4.62
N LYS A 251 -11.15 -4.80 5.47
CA LYS A 251 -11.94 -3.71 6.04
C LYS A 251 -11.32 -2.35 5.70
N PRO A 252 -12.11 -1.41 5.14
CA PRO A 252 -11.60 -0.09 4.84
C PRO A 252 -11.29 0.69 6.12
N SER A 253 -10.12 1.32 6.16
CA SER A 253 -9.72 2.23 7.22
C SER A 253 -10.30 3.64 7.01
N PRO A 254 -10.59 4.39 8.09
CA PRO A 254 -10.96 5.80 7.99
C PRO A 254 -9.79 6.64 7.45
N LEU A 255 -10.08 7.88 7.07
CA LEU A 255 -9.05 8.83 6.68
C LEU A 255 -8.24 9.23 7.91
N VAL A 256 -6.95 8.94 7.87
CA VAL A 256 -6.01 9.16 8.96
C VAL A 256 -4.72 9.76 8.43
N ARG A 257 -4.00 10.47 9.29
CA ARG A 257 -2.62 10.89 9.09
C ARG A 257 -1.70 10.18 10.08
N GLY A 258 -0.45 9.98 9.70
CA GLY A 258 0.55 9.38 10.58
C GLY A 258 1.23 10.43 11.44
N THR A 259 1.29 10.17 12.75
CA THR A 259 1.90 11.03 13.77
C THR A 259 2.81 10.19 14.67
N PHE A 260 3.42 10.84 15.67
CA PHE A 260 4.17 10.15 16.71
C PHE A 260 4.14 10.94 18.01
N ASP A 261 4.51 10.32 19.13
CA ASP A 261 4.68 11.01 20.40
C ASP A 261 6.16 11.13 20.82
N TRP A 262 6.43 11.79 21.94
CA TRP A 262 7.78 11.92 22.48
C TRP A 262 8.41 10.62 23.00
N ASN A 263 7.68 9.49 23.00
CA ASN A 263 8.29 8.16 23.16
C ASN A 263 8.82 7.60 21.84
N LEU A 264 8.68 8.37 20.75
CA LEU A 264 8.95 8.03 19.35
C LEU A 264 8.11 6.87 18.85
N GLN A 265 6.90 6.73 19.41
CA GLN A 265 5.94 5.73 18.97
C GLN A 265 5.03 6.33 17.90
N PHE A 266 4.98 5.67 16.74
CA PHE A 266 4.06 6.01 15.66
C PHE A 266 2.59 5.84 16.12
N LYS A 267 1.72 6.75 15.66
CA LYS A 267 0.28 6.72 15.91
C LYS A 267 -0.48 7.13 14.64
N TRP A 268 -1.69 6.63 14.52
CA TRP A 268 -2.67 7.16 13.57
C TRP A 268 -3.48 8.24 14.27
N ASP A 269 -3.63 9.38 13.61
CA ASP A 269 -4.47 10.49 14.04
C ASP A 269 -5.52 10.80 12.98
N ASN A 270 -6.63 11.40 13.39
CA ASN A 270 -7.67 11.80 12.44
C ASN A 270 -7.17 12.99 11.59
N VAL A 271 -7.65 13.06 10.36
CA VAL A 271 -7.46 14.24 9.52
C VAL A 271 -8.34 15.37 10.04
N PHE A 272 -7.82 16.59 10.05
CA PHE A 272 -8.63 17.72 10.51
C PHE A 272 -9.74 18.05 9.52
N SER A 273 -10.92 18.44 10.01
CA SER A 273 -12.08 18.73 9.15
C SER A 273 -11.80 19.81 8.10
N TYR A 274 -11.02 20.84 8.46
CA TYR A 274 -10.70 21.92 7.51
C TYR A 274 -9.82 21.46 6.33
N GLU A 275 -9.06 20.36 6.47
CA GLU A 275 -8.30 19.78 5.36
C GLU A 275 -9.22 19.04 4.37
N MET A 276 -10.42 18.68 4.83
CA MET A 276 -11.44 17.89 4.15
C MET A 276 -12.53 18.74 3.48
N ASP A 277 -12.72 19.98 3.93
CA ASP A 277 -13.80 20.88 3.50
C ASP A 277 -13.51 21.63 2.18
N GLY A 278 -12.35 21.37 1.54
CA GLY A 278 -11.96 21.99 0.28
C GLY A 278 -12.67 21.44 -0.97
N PRO A 279 -12.46 22.04 -2.16
CA PRO A 279 -13.11 21.61 -3.40
C PRO A 279 -12.77 20.18 -3.83
N GLU A 280 -11.57 19.71 -3.49
CA GLU A 280 -11.09 18.33 -3.74
C GLU A 280 -11.64 17.33 -2.71
N GLY A 281 -12.22 17.82 -1.62
CA GLY A 281 -12.85 17.05 -0.56
C GLY A 281 -11.96 15.93 0.00
N PRO A 282 -12.52 14.73 0.26
CA PRO A 282 -11.80 13.61 0.89
C PRO A 282 -10.75 12.93 -0.01
N THR A 283 -10.62 13.37 -1.26
CA THR A 283 -9.69 12.78 -2.23
C THR A 283 -8.35 13.49 -2.30
N LYS A 284 -8.24 14.65 -1.64
CA LYS A 284 -7.02 15.45 -1.57
C LYS A 284 -5.90 14.67 -0.86
N PRO A 285 -4.64 14.76 -1.35
CA PRO A 285 -3.47 14.28 -0.60
C PRO A 285 -3.42 14.85 0.83
N ILE A 286 -3.30 13.97 1.82
CA ILE A 286 -3.29 14.32 3.25
C ILE A 286 -1.84 14.50 3.70
N GLN A 287 -1.49 15.66 4.23
CA GLN A 287 -0.15 15.90 4.78
C GLN A 287 0.07 15.01 6.01
N SER A 288 1.18 14.28 6.05
CA SER A 288 1.47 13.32 7.13
C SER A 288 2.80 13.67 7.81
N PRO A 289 2.79 14.04 9.11
CA PRO A 289 4.02 14.25 9.88
C PRO A 289 4.98 13.05 9.86
N ALA A 290 4.42 11.84 9.97
CA ALA A 290 5.14 10.58 9.93
C ALA A 290 4.43 9.57 9.03
N MET A 291 5.15 8.56 8.55
CA MET A 291 4.58 7.37 7.92
C MET A 291 4.79 6.14 8.80
N SER A 292 3.90 5.16 8.66
CA SER A 292 4.10 3.84 9.29
C SER A 292 5.39 3.17 8.79
N GLY A 293 5.73 3.42 7.52
CA GLY A 293 6.93 2.97 6.83
C GLY A 293 6.82 1.60 6.17
N GLY A 294 5.76 0.82 6.42
CA GLY A 294 5.53 -0.47 5.76
C GLY A 294 5.36 -0.33 4.24
N ILE A 295 4.53 0.64 3.84
CA ILE A 295 4.06 0.78 2.47
C ILE A 295 4.17 2.24 2.04
N PHE A 296 5.02 2.52 1.04
CA PHE A 296 5.19 3.87 0.49
C PHE A 296 5.89 3.83 -0.88
N ALA A 297 5.71 4.90 -1.65
CA ALA A 297 6.37 5.13 -2.92
C ALA A 297 7.26 6.38 -2.85
N ILE A 298 8.44 6.30 -3.44
CA ILE A 298 9.43 7.39 -3.51
C ILE A 298 10.20 7.32 -4.82
N ARG A 299 10.50 8.46 -5.44
CA ARG A 299 11.37 8.48 -6.62
C ARG A 299 12.74 7.91 -6.27
N ARG A 300 13.24 6.94 -7.06
CA ARG A 300 14.48 6.21 -6.78
C ARG A 300 15.69 7.14 -6.63
N HIS A 301 15.81 8.12 -7.54
CA HIS A 301 16.87 9.14 -7.46
C HIS A 301 16.77 9.95 -6.16
N TYR A 302 15.55 10.38 -5.78
CA TYR A 302 15.34 11.17 -4.57
C TYR A 302 15.66 10.36 -3.31
N PHE A 303 15.28 9.07 -3.24
CA PHE A 303 15.66 8.17 -2.15
C PHE A 303 17.19 8.08 -1.98
N ASN A 304 17.94 8.01 -3.08
CA ASN A 304 19.40 8.01 -3.06
C ASN A 304 19.98 9.37 -2.61
N GLU A 305 19.44 10.46 -3.15
CA GLU A 305 19.86 11.84 -2.87
C GLU A 305 19.73 12.18 -1.38
N ILE A 306 18.58 11.85 -0.77
CA ILE A 306 18.35 12.12 0.65
C ILE A 306 19.12 11.18 1.56
N GLY A 307 19.82 10.16 1.03
CA GLY A 307 20.70 9.27 1.80
C GLY A 307 20.07 7.94 2.24
N GLN A 308 19.05 7.46 1.53
CA GLN A 308 18.38 6.16 1.73
C GLN A 308 17.92 5.94 3.17
N TYR A 309 18.05 4.73 3.75
CA TYR A 309 17.98 4.52 5.20
C TYR A 309 19.35 4.68 5.86
N ASP A 310 19.36 4.95 7.16
CA ASP A 310 20.57 4.84 7.98
C ASP A 310 21.00 3.37 8.09
N LYS A 311 22.04 2.99 7.33
CA LYS A 311 22.56 1.61 7.25
C LYS A 311 23.06 1.03 8.58
N ASP A 312 23.34 1.89 9.56
CA ASP A 312 23.82 1.50 10.89
C ASP A 312 22.67 1.35 11.89
N MET A 313 21.41 1.56 11.47
CA MET A 313 20.24 1.08 12.21
C MET A 313 20.11 -0.43 12.09
N ASP A 314 19.64 -1.06 13.16
CA ASP A 314 19.55 -2.50 13.31
C ASP A 314 18.13 -3.02 13.20
N PHE A 315 17.99 -4.17 12.55
CA PHE A 315 16.76 -4.94 12.40
C PHE A 315 15.55 -4.15 11.90
N TRP A 316 14.83 -3.51 12.83
CA TRP A 316 13.57 -2.84 12.62
C TRP A 316 13.27 -1.87 13.77
N GLY A 317 12.57 -0.78 13.46
CA GLY A 317 12.00 0.18 14.39
C GLY A 317 12.73 1.52 14.35
N GLY A 318 11.98 2.61 14.27
CA GLY A 318 12.49 3.98 14.23
C GLY A 318 12.93 4.46 12.84
N GLU A 319 13.15 3.57 11.88
CA GLU A 319 13.57 3.92 10.52
C GLU A 319 12.50 4.71 9.76
N SER A 320 11.23 4.38 9.98
CA SER A 320 10.10 5.05 9.33
C SER A 320 9.97 6.49 9.82
N LEU A 321 10.13 6.68 11.14
CA LEU A 321 10.10 7.98 11.77
C LEU A 321 11.33 8.82 11.39
N GLU A 322 12.53 8.24 11.39
CA GLU A 322 13.76 8.91 10.98
C GLU A 322 13.65 9.42 9.54
N LEU A 323 13.19 8.57 8.63
CA LEU A 323 13.02 8.95 7.24
C LEU A 323 11.92 10.01 7.08
N SER A 324 10.81 9.91 7.84
CA SER A 324 9.73 10.92 7.81
C SER A 324 10.23 12.31 8.21
N VAL A 325 10.93 12.40 9.35
CA VAL A 325 11.48 13.65 9.87
C VAL A 325 12.51 14.22 8.89
N ARG A 326 13.39 13.37 8.34
CA ARG A 326 14.37 13.76 7.32
C ARG A 326 13.71 14.28 6.04
N ILE A 327 12.70 13.60 5.49
CA ILE A 327 12.01 14.02 4.27
C ILE A 327 11.53 15.46 4.42
N TRP A 328 10.82 15.75 5.51
CA TRP A 328 10.29 17.09 5.77
C TRP A 328 11.39 18.12 6.00
N MET A 329 12.34 17.84 6.89
CA MET A 329 13.38 18.80 7.25
C MET A 329 14.33 19.09 6.07
N CYS A 330 14.49 18.17 5.13
CA CYS A 330 15.40 18.32 3.99
C CYS A 330 14.69 18.76 2.70
N GLY A 331 13.48 19.32 2.80
CA GLY A 331 12.79 19.99 1.69
C GLY A 331 11.99 19.07 0.76
N GLY A 332 11.70 17.84 1.20
CA GLY A 332 10.68 16.99 0.61
C GLY A 332 9.33 17.13 1.30
N GLN A 333 8.39 16.30 0.89
CA GLN A 333 7.03 16.29 1.43
C GLN A 333 6.54 14.85 1.59
N LEU A 334 5.73 14.61 2.61
CA LEU A 334 5.17 13.29 2.91
C LEU A 334 3.65 13.36 2.94
N PHE A 335 3.01 12.60 2.06
CA PHE A 335 1.55 12.59 1.93
C PHE A 335 0.98 11.18 1.99
N ILE A 336 -0.26 11.07 2.48
CA ILE A 336 -1.11 9.91 2.25
C ILE A 336 -2.06 10.23 1.10
N ILE A 337 -2.19 9.32 0.14
CA ILE A 337 -3.04 9.48 -1.03
C ILE A 337 -4.32 8.66 -0.84
N PRO A 338 -5.47 9.26 -0.49
CA PRO A 338 -6.69 8.52 -0.12
C PRO A 338 -7.24 7.58 -1.21
N CYS A 339 -7.03 7.96 -2.47
CA CYS A 339 -7.47 7.18 -3.64
C CYS A 339 -6.63 5.91 -3.85
N SER A 340 -5.43 5.84 -3.28
CA SER A 340 -4.60 4.65 -3.29
C SER A 340 -4.82 3.87 -2.00
N ARG A 341 -5.25 2.61 -2.11
CA ARG A 341 -5.55 1.76 -0.94
C ARG A 341 -4.83 0.43 -1.02
N VAL A 342 -4.28 0.01 0.11
CA VAL A 342 -3.60 -1.29 0.25
C VAL A 342 -4.01 -1.90 1.57
N GLY A 343 -4.55 -3.12 1.53
CA GLY A 343 -4.84 -3.88 2.74
C GLY A 343 -3.59 -4.49 3.32
N HIS A 344 -3.46 -4.48 4.64
CA HIS A 344 -2.32 -5.02 5.36
C HIS A 344 -2.80 -5.95 6.49
N ILE A 345 -2.24 -7.16 6.56
CA ILE A 345 -2.56 -8.11 7.64
C ILE A 345 -1.95 -7.59 8.95
N SER A 346 -2.80 -7.27 9.92
CA SER A 346 -2.37 -6.74 11.23
C SER A 346 -1.85 -7.86 12.15
N LYS A 347 -0.63 -8.32 11.88
CA LYS A 347 -0.02 -9.41 12.65
C LYS A 347 0.26 -9.01 14.10
N LYS A 348 0.03 -9.95 15.02
CA LYS A 348 0.63 -9.88 16.35
C LYS A 348 2.13 -10.09 16.24
N GLN A 349 2.90 -9.22 16.91
CA GLN A 349 4.36 -9.28 16.85
C GLN A 349 4.87 -10.57 17.49
N THR A 350 5.54 -11.41 16.69
CA THR A 350 6.15 -12.67 17.12
C THR A 350 7.68 -12.54 17.03
N GLY A 351 8.36 -12.44 18.16
CA GLY A 351 9.82 -12.31 18.19
C GLY A 351 10.37 -12.31 19.61
N LYS A 352 11.67 -12.59 19.77
CA LYS A 352 12.34 -12.44 21.08
C LYS A 352 12.32 -10.96 21.47
N PRO A 353 11.61 -10.56 22.54
CA PRO A 353 11.40 -9.15 22.85
C PRO A 353 12.71 -8.39 23.06
N SER A 354 13.70 -9.01 23.70
CA SER A 354 14.96 -8.36 24.07
C SER A 354 15.80 -7.87 22.89
N THR A 355 15.93 -8.67 21.82
CA THR A 355 16.71 -8.27 20.63
C THR A 355 16.05 -7.14 19.86
N ILE A 356 14.71 -7.17 19.79
CA ILE A 356 13.93 -6.12 19.12
C ILE A 356 14.02 -4.82 19.91
N ILE A 357 13.85 -4.88 21.24
CA ILE A 357 13.95 -3.71 22.12
C ILE A 357 15.35 -3.08 22.04
N SER A 358 16.41 -3.90 22.03
CA SER A 358 17.79 -3.41 21.90
C SER A 358 18.02 -2.70 20.57
N ALA A 359 17.57 -3.29 19.46
CA ALA A 359 17.68 -2.69 18.13
C ALA A 359 16.89 -1.38 18.03
N MET A 360 15.63 -1.38 18.49
CA MET A 360 14.79 -0.17 18.53
C MET A 360 15.42 0.95 19.36
N THR A 361 16.01 0.60 20.51
CA THR A 361 16.68 1.57 21.39
C THR A 361 17.87 2.22 20.69
N HIS A 362 18.73 1.41 20.05
CA HIS A 362 19.85 1.90 19.25
C HIS A 362 19.38 2.82 18.13
N ASN A 363 18.36 2.40 17.36
CA ASN A 363 17.83 3.17 16.23
C ASN A 363 17.22 4.50 16.67
N TYR A 364 16.43 4.50 17.75
CA TYR A 364 15.86 5.72 18.30
C TYR A 364 16.94 6.69 18.74
N LEU A 365 17.99 6.23 19.42
CA LEU A 365 19.08 7.12 19.82
C LEU A 365 19.77 7.75 18.61
N ARG A 366 19.98 7.00 17.54
CA ARG A 366 20.55 7.55 16.29
C ARG A 366 19.66 8.64 15.70
N LEU A 367 18.35 8.40 15.61
CA LEU A 367 17.37 9.40 15.18
C LEU A 367 17.43 10.65 16.07
N VAL A 368 17.32 10.45 17.38
CA VAL A 368 17.28 11.51 18.41
C VAL A 368 18.49 12.42 18.31
N HIS A 369 19.68 11.85 18.22
CA HIS A 369 20.93 12.60 18.19
C HIS A 369 21.19 13.32 16.87
N VAL A 370 20.60 12.86 15.76
CA VAL A 370 20.79 13.49 14.43
C VAL A 370 19.71 14.53 14.14
N TRP A 371 18.45 14.29 14.53
CA TRP A 371 17.30 15.01 13.97
C TRP A 371 16.50 15.85 14.96
N LEU A 372 16.55 15.57 16.27
CA LEU A 372 15.67 16.25 17.25
C LEU A 372 16.28 17.49 17.90
N ASP A 373 17.50 17.89 17.52
CA ASP A 373 18.18 19.08 18.06
C ASP A 373 18.14 19.15 19.60
N GLU A 374 17.71 20.27 20.19
CA GLU A 374 17.48 20.46 21.62
C GLU A 374 16.29 19.67 22.17
N TYR A 375 15.32 19.30 21.32
CA TYR A 375 14.11 18.57 21.70
C TYR A 375 14.38 17.10 22.04
N LYS A 376 15.59 16.60 21.80
CA LYS A 376 16.01 15.29 22.33
C LYS A 376 15.84 15.18 23.84
N GLU A 377 15.88 16.29 24.59
CA GLU A 377 15.63 16.26 26.03
C GLU A 377 14.19 15.83 26.35
N GLN A 378 13.20 16.09 25.48
CA GLN A 378 11.82 15.60 25.66
C GLN A 378 11.74 14.06 25.63
N PHE A 379 12.55 13.44 24.77
CA PHE A 379 12.69 11.98 24.73
C PHE A 379 13.39 11.46 25.99
N PHE A 380 14.48 12.11 26.42
CA PHE A 380 15.23 11.70 27.61
C PHE A 380 14.48 11.94 28.93
N LEU A 381 13.58 12.93 29.01
CA LEU A 381 12.70 13.10 30.17
C LEU A 381 11.81 11.87 30.38
N ARG A 382 11.34 11.26 29.30
CA ARG A 382 10.49 10.05 29.32
C ARG A 382 11.29 8.77 29.46
N LYS A 383 12.54 8.76 28.96
CA LYS A 383 13.45 7.61 29.03
C LYS A 383 14.83 8.02 29.57
N PRO A 384 14.96 8.42 30.86
CA PRO A 384 16.20 8.98 31.40
C PRO A 384 17.40 8.05 31.30
N GLY A 385 17.18 6.74 31.48
CA GLY A 385 18.22 5.73 31.39
C GLY A 385 18.90 5.62 30.02
N LEU A 386 18.27 6.14 28.96
CA LEU A 386 18.83 6.08 27.60
C LEU A 386 19.82 7.20 27.31
N LYS A 387 19.91 8.24 28.15
CA LYS A 387 20.81 9.39 27.96
C LYS A 387 22.29 9.00 27.90
N TYR A 388 22.65 7.89 28.55
CA TYR A 388 24.03 7.40 28.66
C TYR A 388 24.30 6.14 27.83
N VAL A 389 23.34 5.71 27.02
CA VAL A 389 23.47 4.52 26.17
C VAL A 389 24.19 4.90 24.87
N THR A 390 25.08 4.03 24.40
CA THR A 390 25.81 4.24 23.16
C THR A 390 24.91 4.01 21.94
N TYR A 391 25.14 4.78 20.88
CA TYR A 391 24.34 4.76 19.63
C TYR A 391 25.19 4.66 18.36
N GLY A 392 26.46 4.30 18.53
CA GLY A 392 27.44 4.19 17.46
C GLY A 392 27.81 5.53 16.84
N ASN A 393 28.50 5.47 15.70
CA ASN A 393 28.93 6.66 14.96
C ASN A 393 27.77 7.21 14.11
N ILE A 394 27.46 8.50 14.25
CA ILE A 394 26.41 9.19 13.48
C ILE A 394 26.98 10.26 12.52
N HIS A 395 28.31 10.35 12.38
CA HIS A 395 28.97 11.40 11.60
C HIS A 395 28.45 11.50 10.17
N GLU A 396 28.28 10.37 9.48
CA GLU A 396 27.76 10.34 8.10
C GLU A 396 26.36 10.94 8.00
N ARG A 397 25.49 10.70 8.99
CA ARG A 397 24.12 11.23 9.02
C ARG A 397 24.09 12.72 9.35
N VAL A 398 24.96 13.18 10.25
CA VAL A 398 25.14 14.60 10.57
C VAL A 398 25.66 15.38 9.36
N GLU A 399 26.67 14.86 8.64
CA GLU A 399 27.21 15.50 7.45
C GLU A 399 26.20 15.50 6.28
N LEU A 400 25.41 14.42 6.14
CA LEU A 400 24.28 14.38 5.21
C LEU A 400 23.28 15.51 5.50
N ARG A 401 22.87 15.68 6.77
CA ARG A 401 21.95 16.75 7.19
C ARG A 401 22.49 18.14 6.85
N LYS A 402 23.78 18.38 7.09
CA LYS A 402 24.45 19.64 6.73
C LYS A 402 24.48 19.86 5.22
N ARG A 403 24.92 18.85 4.46
CA ARG A 403 25.07 18.92 3.00
C ARG A 403 23.76 19.22 2.29
N LEU A 404 22.66 18.66 2.77
CA LEU A 404 21.32 18.89 2.23
C LEU A 404 20.71 20.23 2.69
N GLY A 405 21.36 20.97 3.60
CA GLY A 405 20.85 22.24 4.12
C GLY A 405 19.52 22.07 4.87
N CYS A 406 19.34 20.95 5.57
CA CYS A 406 18.07 20.64 6.23
C CYS A 406 17.75 21.64 7.34
N LYS A 407 16.46 21.88 7.54
CA LYS A 407 15.89 22.77 8.57
C LYS A 407 16.12 22.21 9.98
N SER A 408 15.82 23.03 10.98
CA SER A 408 15.83 22.62 12.40
C SER A 408 14.58 21.81 12.76
N PHE A 409 14.64 21.08 13.86
CA PHE A 409 13.47 20.37 14.39
C PHE A 409 12.40 21.35 14.88
N GLN A 410 12.78 22.54 15.38
CA GLN A 410 11.83 23.63 15.65
C GLN A 410 11.03 24.00 14.40
N TRP A 411 11.68 24.13 13.24
CA TRP A 411 10.95 24.39 11.98
C TRP A 411 9.97 23.25 11.65
N TYR A 412 10.36 22.00 11.89
CA TYR A 412 9.46 20.85 11.70
C TYR A 412 8.23 20.94 12.61
N LEU A 413 8.41 21.28 13.90
CA LEU A 413 7.29 21.50 14.80
C LEU A 413 6.40 22.66 14.32
N ASP A 414 6.98 23.78 13.91
CA ASP A 414 6.20 24.96 13.53
C ASP A 414 5.40 24.77 12.22
N ASN A 415 5.92 23.97 11.28
CA ASN A 415 5.41 23.92 9.90
C ASN A 415 4.79 22.58 9.51
N VAL A 416 5.14 21.49 10.21
CA VAL A 416 4.73 20.14 9.83
C VAL A 416 3.92 19.47 10.93
N PHE A 417 4.34 19.60 12.19
CA PHE A 417 3.67 18.93 13.31
C PHE A 417 3.54 19.81 14.56
N PRO A 418 2.77 20.91 14.47
CA PRO A 418 2.60 21.86 15.58
C PRO A 418 1.83 21.26 16.77
N GLU A 419 1.08 20.19 16.54
CA GLU A 419 0.33 19.50 17.60
C GLU A 419 1.19 18.57 18.46
N LEU A 420 2.47 18.38 18.13
CA LEU A 420 3.41 17.62 18.97
C LEU A 420 3.81 18.48 20.18
N GLU A 421 2.95 18.53 21.19
CA GLU A 421 3.17 19.31 22.41
C GLU A 421 4.40 18.79 23.17
N ALA A 422 5.48 19.57 23.20
CA ALA A 422 6.57 19.37 24.14
C ALA A 422 6.04 19.55 25.57
N SER A 423 6.53 18.77 26.54
CA SER A 423 6.23 19.11 27.93
C SER A 423 6.85 20.47 28.21
N VAL A 424 6.00 21.49 28.36
CA VAL A 424 6.38 22.80 28.85
C VAL A 424 7.00 22.54 30.21
N ASN A 425 8.32 22.71 30.32
CA ASN A 425 8.96 22.58 31.62
C ASN A 425 8.32 23.64 32.52
N SER A 426 7.69 23.17 33.60
CA SER A 426 7.80 23.80 34.90
C SER A 426 9.30 23.91 35.23
N LEU A 427 9.94 24.95 34.70
CA LEU A 427 11.26 25.43 35.13
C LEU A 427 11.07 26.35 36.34
#